data_AF-A0A7H8XN55-F1
#
_entry.id   AF-A0A7H8XN55-F1
#
_cell.length_a   1.000
_cell.length_b   1.000
_cell.length_c   1.000
_cell.angle_alpha   90.00
_cell.angle_beta   90.00
_cell.angle_gamma   90.00
#
_symmetry.space_group_name_H-M   'P 1'
#
loop_
_entity.id
_entity.type
_entity.pdbx_description
1 polymer ?
#
loop_
_entity_poly.entity_id
_entity_poly.type
_entity_poly.pdbx_seq_one_letter_code
_entity_poly.pdbx_strand_id
1 'polypeptide(L)'
;MHTSAVAGTHALYQCQVGSDRFTSLSAGCEGKTFLGVIGYVYDAPPAAPSQVFYRCRVRSNGEHFDSPDANCEGQIAEGSHGYLLL
;
A
#
# COMPACT_ATOMS: atom_id res chain seq x y z
N MET A 1 10.97 -0.31 -2.17
CA MET A 1 10.14 0.03 -3.35
C MET A 1 11.04 0.61 -4.43
N HIS A 2 10.68 0.46 -5.70
CA HIS A 2 11.39 1.10 -6.81
C HIS A 2 10.83 2.50 -7.07
N THR A 3 11.68 3.42 -7.56
CA THR A 3 11.27 4.79 -7.95
C THR A 3 10.71 4.86 -9.37
N SER A 4 10.89 3.79 -10.16
CA SER A 4 10.36 3.61 -11.51
C SER A 4 9.82 2.20 -11.70
N ALA A 5 8.95 2.00 -12.69
CA ALA A 5 8.42 0.68 -13.02
C ALA A 5 9.54 -0.28 -13.43
N VAL A 6 9.51 -1.50 -12.89
CA VAL A 6 10.33 -2.64 -13.33
C VAL A 6 9.44 -3.87 -13.54
N ALA A 7 9.98 -4.91 -14.16
CA ALA A 7 9.22 -6.14 -14.42
C ALA A 7 8.68 -6.77 -13.10
N GLY A 8 7.40 -7.13 -13.11
CA GLY A 8 6.72 -7.73 -11.96
C GLY A 8 6.37 -6.75 -10.84
N THR A 9 6.27 -5.45 -11.15
CA THR A 9 5.83 -4.43 -10.20
C THR A 9 4.63 -3.64 -10.73
N HIS A 10 3.82 -3.14 -9.80
CA HIS A 10 2.77 -2.16 -10.07
C HIS A 10 3.02 -0.87 -9.30
N ALA A 11 2.39 0.22 -9.74
CA ALA A 11 2.47 1.51 -9.07
C ALA A 11 1.66 1.50 -7.76
N LEU A 12 2.25 2.07 -6.72
CA LEU A 12 1.59 2.42 -5.47
C LEU A 12 1.28 3.92 -5.49
N TYR A 13 0.03 4.25 -5.24
CA TYR A 13 -0.46 5.62 -5.30
C TYR A 13 -0.65 6.17 -3.89
N GLN A 14 -0.30 7.44 -3.67
CA GLN A 14 -0.73 8.18 -2.50
C GLN A 14 -2.02 8.91 -2.81
N CYS A 15 -3.00 8.67 -1.96
CA CYS A 15 -4.35 9.17 -2.06
C CYS A 15 -4.73 9.90 -0.78
N GLN A 16 -5.78 10.72 -0.84
CA GLN A 16 -6.28 11.47 0.31
C GLN A 16 -7.79 11.41 0.43
N VAL A 17 -8.29 11.13 1.64
CA VAL A 17 -9.70 11.18 2.02
C VAL A 17 -9.86 12.05 3.28
N GLY A 18 -10.52 13.19 3.14
CA GLY A 18 -10.54 14.19 4.22
C GLY A 18 -9.12 14.67 4.55
N SER A 19 -8.71 14.50 5.80
CA SER A 19 -7.34 14.79 6.28
C SER A 19 -6.40 13.58 6.21
N ASP A 20 -6.92 12.38 5.95
CA ASP A 20 -6.15 11.13 5.99
C ASP A 20 -5.49 10.85 4.64
N ARG A 21 -4.25 10.35 4.69
CA ARG A 21 -3.49 9.91 3.51
C ARG A 21 -3.31 8.42 3.55
N PHE A 22 -3.61 7.77 2.44
CA PHE A 22 -3.58 6.32 2.35
C PHE A 22 -2.91 5.87 1.05
N THR A 23 -2.37 4.66 1.07
CA THR A 23 -1.83 3.99 -0.12
C THR A 23 -2.97 3.36 -0.91
N SER A 24 -2.89 3.31 -2.24
CA SER A 24 -3.87 2.61 -3.08
C SER A 24 -3.17 1.92 -4.24
N LEU A 25 -3.76 0.81 -4.69
CA LEU A 25 -3.38 0.13 -5.94
C LEU A 25 -4.15 0.68 -7.16
N SER A 26 -5.15 1.55 -6.93
CA SER A 26 -5.97 2.13 -7.98
C SER A 26 -5.40 3.47 -8.45
N ALA A 27 -5.15 3.60 -9.75
CA ALA A 27 -4.77 4.88 -10.35
C ALA A 27 -5.82 5.99 -10.15
N GLY A 28 -7.09 5.60 -9.94
CA GLY A 28 -8.19 6.52 -9.63
C GLY A 28 -8.35 6.80 -8.14
N CYS A 29 -7.41 6.38 -7.28
CA CYS A 29 -7.45 6.55 -5.83
C CYS A 29 -8.78 6.13 -5.18
N GLU A 30 -9.44 5.09 -5.71
CA GLU A 30 -10.74 4.62 -5.21
C GLU A 30 -11.82 5.73 -5.23
N GLY A 31 -11.73 6.67 -6.18
CA GLY A 31 -12.59 7.83 -6.29
C GLY A 31 -12.27 8.95 -5.29
N LYS A 32 -11.12 8.90 -4.63
CA LYS A 32 -10.60 9.93 -3.72
C LYS A 32 -9.54 10.80 -4.41
N THR A 33 -9.02 11.77 -3.68
CA THR A 33 -8.03 12.71 -4.23
C THR A 33 -6.71 11.99 -4.51
N PHE A 34 -6.25 12.06 -5.76
CA PHE A 34 -4.93 11.62 -6.17
C PHE A 34 -3.86 12.63 -5.79
N LEU A 35 -2.81 12.19 -5.09
CA LEU A 35 -1.68 13.04 -4.72
C LEU A 35 -0.41 12.71 -5.53
N GLY A 36 -0.24 11.45 -5.95
CA GLY A 36 0.92 11.06 -6.75
C GLY A 36 1.18 9.55 -6.75
N VAL A 37 2.13 9.14 -7.59
CA VAL A 37 2.77 7.82 -7.49
C VAL A 37 3.91 7.94 -6.47
N ILE A 38 3.92 7.07 -5.47
CA ILE A 38 4.94 7.07 -4.41
C ILE A 38 5.99 5.97 -4.58
N GLY A 39 5.74 5.00 -5.45
CA GLY A 39 6.72 3.98 -5.80
C GLY A 39 6.11 2.83 -6.59
N TYR A 40 6.94 1.82 -6.85
CA TYR A 40 6.53 0.57 -7.47
C TYR A 40 6.92 -0.61 -6.57
N VAL A 41 5.97 -1.52 -6.37
CA VAL A 41 6.07 -2.66 -5.44
C VAL A 41 5.80 -3.96 -6.19
N TYR A 42 6.41 -5.05 -5.75
CA TYR A 42 6.32 -6.32 -6.47
C TYR A 42 4.96 -6.98 -6.28
N ASP A 43 4.45 -7.61 -7.35
CA ASP A 43 3.19 -8.36 -7.35
C ASP A 43 3.26 -9.66 -6.53
N ALA A 44 4.45 -10.26 -6.50
CA ALA A 44 4.76 -11.50 -5.80
C ALA A 44 6.16 -11.38 -5.16
N PRO A 45 6.53 -12.23 -4.17
CA PRO A 45 7.86 -12.19 -3.59
C PRO A 45 8.93 -12.41 -4.68
N PRO A 46 9.85 -11.44 -4.91
CA PRO A 46 10.97 -11.65 -5.81
C PRO A 46 12.00 -12.63 -5.22
N ALA A 47 13.01 -12.99 -6.01
CA ALA A 47 14.10 -13.86 -5.54
C ALA A 47 14.95 -13.24 -4.42
N ALA A 48 15.01 -11.90 -4.37
CA ALA A 48 15.65 -11.18 -3.28
C ALA A 48 14.77 -11.19 -2.02
N PRO A 49 15.37 -11.12 -0.80
CA PRO A 49 14.63 -10.99 0.44
C PRO A 49 13.59 -9.87 0.35
N SER A 50 12.36 -10.19 0.74
CA SER A 50 11.23 -9.28 0.63
C SER A 50 10.19 -9.53 1.72
N GLN A 51 9.34 -8.54 1.94
CA GLN A 51 8.24 -8.59 2.89
C GLN A 51 6.96 -8.04 2.26
N VAL A 52 5.86 -8.75 2.48
CA VAL A 52 4.51 -8.27 2.13
C VAL A 52 4.12 -7.15 3.09
N PHE A 53 3.39 -6.16 2.58
CA PHE A 53 2.72 -5.18 3.42
C PHE A 53 1.23 -5.12 3.06
N TYR A 54 0.44 -4.67 4.03
CA TYR A 54 -1.01 -4.60 3.96
C TYR A 54 -1.45 -3.17 4.24
N ARG A 55 -2.48 -2.71 3.54
CA ARG A 55 -3.21 -1.53 4.01
C ARG A 55 -4.16 -1.95 5.11
N CYS A 56 -4.06 -1.18 6.17
CA CYS A 56 -4.79 -1.37 7.40
C CYS A 56 -5.60 -0.12 7.69
N ARG A 57 -6.66 -0.28 8.48
CA ARG A 57 -7.49 0.83 8.95
C ARG A 57 -7.81 0.68 10.42
N VAL A 58 -7.53 1.74 11.17
CA VAL A 58 -7.75 1.79 12.62
C VAL A 58 -9.25 1.70 12.92
N ARG A 59 -9.64 0.80 13.82
CA ARG A 59 -11.05 0.52 14.16
C ARG A 59 -11.76 1.71 14.79
N SER A 60 -11.07 2.48 15.63
CA SER A 60 -11.67 3.54 16.44
C SER A 60 -11.96 4.82 15.67
N ASN A 61 -11.11 5.19 14.70
CA ASN A 61 -11.19 6.48 14.01
C ASN A 61 -11.16 6.35 12.47
N GLY A 62 -10.88 5.17 11.92
CA GLY A 62 -10.84 4.93 10.49
C GLY A 62 -9.60 5.44 9.77
N GLU A 63 -8.55 5.85 10.47
CA GLU A 63 -7.28 6.25 9.83
C GLU A 63 -6.59 5.06 9.16
N HIS A 64 -6.02 5.29 7.98
CA HIS A 64 -5.29 4.28 7.24
C HIS A 64 -3.81 4.27 7.64
N PHE A 65 -3.22 3.09 7.59
CA PHE A 65 -1.79 2.88 7.76
C PHE A 65 -1.35 1.64 7.01
N ASP A 66 -0.05 1.48 6.81
CA ASP A 66 0.53 0.27 6.21
C ASP A 66 1.25 -0.54 7.29
N SER A 67 1.06 -1.87 7.30
CA SER A 67 1.71 -2.77 8.25
C SER A 67 2.21 -4.04 7.55
N PRO A 68 3.32 -4.64 8.00
CA PRO A 68 3.73 -5.97 7.55
C PRO A 68 2.97 -7.11 8.25
N ASP A 69 2.18 -6.82 9.29
CA ASP A 69 1.35 -7.82 9.97
C ASP A 69 0.06 -8.07 9.18
N ALA A 70 -0.18 -9.32 8.78
CA ALA A 70 -1.39 -9.74 8.09
C ALA A 70 -2.68 -9.51 8.91
N ASN A 71 -2.55 -9.40 10.24
CA ASN A 71 -3.65 -9.05 11.14
C ASN A 71 -3.75 -7.56 11.42
N CYS A 72 -2.94 -6.72 10.75
CA CYS A 72 -2.94 -5.28 10.91
C CYS A 72 -2.82 -4.83 12.37
N GLU A 73 -2.01 -5.50 13.19
CA GLU A 73 -1.83 -5.16 14.61
C GLU A 73 -3.16 -5.19 15.39
N GLY A 74 -4.10 -6.04 14.98
CA GLY A 74 -5.45 -6.16 15.54
C GLY A 74 -6.48 -5.18 14.97
N GLN A 75 -6.08 -4.33 14.01
CA GLN A 75 -6.97 -3.39 13.31
C GLN A 75 -7.73 -4.09 12.17
N ILE A 76 -8.26 -3.31 11.22
CA ILE A 76 -8.98 -3.83 10.06
C ILE A 76 -7.98 -3.99 8.91
N ALA A 77 -7.86 -5.21 8.36
CA ALA A 77 -7.11 -5.44 7.14
C ALA A 77 -7.96 -5.13 5.90
N GLU A 78 -7.39 -4.35 4.98
CA GLU A 78 -8.05 -3.95 3.73
C GLU A 78 -7.45 -4.63 2.49
N GLY A 79 -6.34 -5.36 2.67
CA GLY A 79 -5.72 -6.19 1.64
C GLY A 79 -4.22 -6.03 1.58
N SER A 80 -3.55 -6.99 0.93
CA SER A 80 -2.11 -6.88 0.63
C SER A 80 -1.88 -5.86 -0.48
N HIS A 81 -0.88 -5.01 -0.30
CA HIS A 81 -0.50 -3.98 -1.27
C HIS A 81 0.78 -4.29 -2.04
N GLY A 82 1.38 -5.45 -1.82
CA GLY A 82 2.52 -5.95 -2.59
C GLY A 82 3.72 -6.26 -1.69
N TYR A 83 4.88 -6.46 -2.34
CA TYR A 83 6.12 -6.85 -1.68
C TYR A 83 7.19 -5.78 -1.81
N LEU A 84 7.82 -5.46 -0.69
CA LEU A 84 8.95 -4.56 -0.57
C LEU A 84 10.24 -5.37 -0.38
N LEU A 85 11.32 -4.96 -1.06
CA LEU A 85 12.65 -5.52 -0.80
C LEU A 85 13.13 -5.12 0.59
N LEU A 86 13.85 -6.04 1.25
CA LEU A 86 14.51 -5.83 2.55
C LEU A 86 15.95 -5.34 2.40
#